data_AF-A0A3D3BA31-F1
#
_entry.id   AF-A0A3D3BA31-F1
#
_cell.length_a   1.000
_cell.length_b   1.000
_cell.length_c   1.000
_cell.angle_alpha   90.00
_cell.angle_beta   90.00
_cell.angle_gamma   90.00
#
_symmetry.space_group_name_H-M   'P 1'
#
loop_
_entity.id
_entity.type
_entity.pdbx_description
1 polymer ?
#
loop_
_entity_poly.entity_id
_entity_poly.type
_entity_poly.pdbx_seq_one_letter_code
_entity_poly.pdbx_strand_id
1 'polypeptide(L)'
;MRTISGDEARTLIESQLAAHGHGVFSVLAQYRRDDAVAAWHETIRAVEEFINLPRFGIADVRLRAWLCAIRLDGAFVSNPGPTWLAVRKALAPYLEPSVVARFTRIMLYAGAMGVAFAAHGQDARSAGITLDTIGGAVDYFQSRRRHFVSLLYTMPHACSGSLVLQPYDALTVLLPQVEHSCIAITGFHHKLALLEALPDFSLEVDGIGAMASHDFETLDDYFLEPERASIHVMAELRGDQLTMPAMEAVDGRKIFSIAELRNGAKLIGATYEAFGLKDSDFSAMCVLVVAFARYSRDDYYVQIDKDKFRSMLRAQDELDPVELETLLVNVPSDYATNTNAYQPFLDLGDRVVSNVNLLSRFLYAFKNVHLGSRRRFQIHAGFIFEDMVKRDLERMGFTVTNIKRINRKEFDVVATHDGVIFNIQCKNNWIDLSKIEAERKLFVRYNRSLTNYYSRALKKERGREHLLKQELGMDKVVHYVVSRFPVIGADAAVINYNQIERLRPSGRVGA
;
A
#
# COMPACT_ATOMS: atom_id res chain seq x y z
N MET A 1 19.56 -6.66 28.23
CA MET A 1 18.50 -5.80 27.66
C MET A 1 18.64 -4.41 28.26
N ARG A 2 18.75 -3.38 27.43
CA ARG A 2 18.98 -1.98 27.83
C ARG A 2 17.91 -1.11 27.20
N THR A 3 17.19 -0.34 28.00
CA THR A 3 16.21 0.64 27.50
C THR A 3 16.90 1.97 27.23
N ILE A 4 16.70 2.54 26.05
CA ILE A 4 17.22 3.85 25.63
C ILE A 4 16.09 4.75 25.14
N SER A 5 16.24 6.07 25.26
CA SER A 5 15.25 7.06 24.83
C SER A 5 15.93 8.37 24.40
N GLY A 6 15.15 9.34 23.92
CA GLY A 6 15.65 10.66 23.55
C GLY A 6 16.77 10.63 22.51
N ASP A 7 17.83 11.40 22.75
CA ASP A 7 18.95 11.56 21.81
C ASP A 7 19.76 10.28 21.63
N GLU A 8 19.81 9.41 22.64
CA GLU A 8 20.48 8.12 22.50
C GLU A 8 19.73 7.21 21.52
N ALA A 9 18.39 7.12 21.66
CA ALA A 9 17.56 6.38 20.71
C ALA A 9 17.65 6.98 19.30
N ARG A 10 17.67 8.31 19.17
CA ARG A 10 17.85 9.00 17.88
C ARG A 10 19.16 8.60 17.21
N THR A 11 20.26 8.66 17.96
CA THR A 11 21.60 8.35 17.46
C THR A 11 21.68 6.91 16.98
N LEU A 12 21.11 5.96 17.74
CA LEU A 12 21.04 4.57 17.32
C LEU A 12 20.27 4.44 16.00
N ILE A 13 19.06 5.00 15.92
CA ILE A 13 18.22 4.87 14.72
C ILE A 13 18.89 5.49 13.48
N GLU A 14 19.47 6.68 13.61
CA GLU A 14 20.16 7.36 12.50
C GLU A 14 21.40 6.58 12.04
N SER A 15 22.15 5.96 12.97
CA SER A 15 23.26 5.07 12.61
C SER A 15 22.80 3.83 11.85
N GLN A 16 21.67 3.23 12.23
CA GLN A 16 21.11 2.06 11.56
C GLN A 16 20.59 2.43 10.16
N LEU A 17 19.94 3.58 10.00
CA LEU A 17 19.53 4.10 8.69
C LEU A 17 20.72 4.21 7.73
N ALA A 18 21.84 4.78 8.19
CA ALA A 18 23.05 4.90 7.39
C ALA A 18 23.62 3.52 7.01
N ALA A 19 23.70 2.58 7.96
CA ALA A 19 24.21 1.24 7.73
C ALA A 19 23.37 0.45 6.71
N HIS A 20 22.05 0.46 6.87
CA HIS A 20 21.15 -0.22 5.93
C HIS A 20 21.13 0.45 4.55
N GLY A 21 21.16 1.78 4.51
CA GLY A 21 21.30 2.53 3.25
C GLY A 21 22.56 2.11 2.50
N HIS A 22 23.71 2.07 3.18
CA HIS A 22 24.96 1.59 2.61
C HIS A 22 24.87 0.13 2.14
N GLY A 23 24.19 -0.74 2.91
CA GLY A 23 23.96 -2.14 2.54
C GLY A 23 23.23 -2.30 1.20
N VAL A 24 22.16 -1.52 0.98
CA VAL A 24 21.42 -1.54 -0.30
C VAL A 24 22.34 -1.15 -1.45
N PHE A 25 23.08 -0.05 -1.32
CA PHE A 25 24.01 0.40 -2.36
C PHE A 25 25.13 -0.61 -2.63
N SER A 26 25.72 -1.18 -1.59
CA SER A 26 26.82 -2.15 -1.70
C SER A 26 26.42 -3.38 -2.51
N VAL A 27 25.19 -3.87 -2.35
CA VAL A 27 24.69 -4.99 -3.14
C VAL A 27 24.38 -4.58 -4.58
N LEU A 28 23.66 -3.48 -4.77
CA LEU A 28 23.26 -3.04 -6.11
C LEU A 28 24.46 -2.62 -6.99
N ALA A 29 25.50 -2.04 -6.40
CA ALA A 29 26.68 -1.54 -7.09
C ALA A 29 27.50 -2.63 -7.81
N GLN A 30 27.24 -3.91 -7.53
CA GLN A 30 27.91 -5.02 -8.20
C GLN A 30 27.36 -5.28 -9.60
N TYR A 31 26.11 -4.87 -9.86
CA TYR A 31 25.40 -5.24 -11.07
C TYR A 31 25.44 -4.16 -12.15
N ARG A 32 25.39 -4.60 -13.40
CA ARG A 32 25.14 -3.76 -14.56
C ARG A 32 23.71 -3.23 -14.50
N ARG A 33 23.58 -1.91 -14.60
CA ARG A 33 22.31 -1.18 -14.48
C ARG A 33 21.19 -1.73 -15.37
N ASP A 34 21.44 -1.83 -16.67
CA ASP A 34 20.40 -2.16 -17.64
C ASP A 34 19.88 -3.60 -17.44
N ASP A 35 20.78 -4.55 -17.14
CA ASP A 35 20.43 -5.94 -16.88
C ASP A 35 19.69 -6.10 -15.54
N ALA A 36 20.14 -5.40 -14.50
CA ALA A 36 19.47 -5.40 -13.20
C ALA A 36 18.05 -4.85 -13.27
N VAL A 37 17.86 -3.72 -13.95
CA VAL A 37 16.54 -3.10 -14.14
C VAL A 37 15.60 -4.03 -14.91
N ALA A 38 16.08 -4.66 -15.98
CA ALA A 38 15.28 -5.60 -16.77
C ALA A 38 14.90 -6.86 -15.96
N ALA A 39 15.87 -7.49 -15.29
CA ALA A 39 15.66 -8.68 -14.46
C ALA A 39 14.67 -8.39 -13.31
N TRP A 40 14.76 -7.21 -12.71
CA TRP A 40 13.91 -6.81 -11.60
C TRP A 40 12.49 -6.42 -12.04
N HIS A 41 12.31 -5.79 -13.19
CA HIS A 41 10.98 -5.60 -13.79
C HIS A 41 10.24 -6.93 -14.02
N GLU A 42 10.93 -7.94 -14.56
CA GLU A 42 10.37 -9.28 -14.77
C GLU A 42 10.07 -10.00 -13.45
N THR A 43 10.93 -9.80 -12.44
CA THR A 43 10.69 -10.33 -11.08
C THR A 43 9.45 -9.70 -10.46
N ILE A 44 9.32 -8.37 -10.51
CA ILE A 44 8.14 -7.65 -10.01
C ILE A 44 6.89 -8.13 -10.75
N ARG A 45 6.95 -8.30 -12.08
CA ARG A 45 5.81 -8.86 -12.83
C ARG A 45 5.39 -10.22 -12.28
N ALA A 46 6.34 -11.14 -12.13
CA ALA A 46 6.05 -12.48 -11.64
C ALA A 46 5.43 -12.47 -10.23
N VAL A 47 5.95 -11.62 -9.34
CA VAL A 47 5.40 -11.42 -7.99
C VAL A 47 3.99 -10.82 -8.05
N GLU A 48 3.77 -9.79 -8.87
CA GLU A 48 2.47 -9.16 -9.01
C GLU A 48 1.43 -10.12 -9.61
N GLU A 49 1.81 -10.96 -10.57
CA GLU A 49 0.94 -12.02 -11.08
C GLU A 49 0.64 -13.06 -10.00
N PHE A 50 1.63 -13.42 -9.18
CA PHE A 50 1.45 -14.33 -8.04
C PHE A 50 0.46 -13.79 -7.00
N ILE A 51 0.48 -12.49 -6.72
CA ILE A 51 -0.46 -11.83 -5.80
C ILE A 51 -1.87 -11.73 -6.42
N ASN A 52 -1.98 -11.28 -7.67
CA ASN A 52 -3.26 -10.92 -8.27
C ASN A 52 -4.03 -12.11 -8.82
N LEU A 53 -3.36 -13.20 -9.21
CA LEU A 53 -4.03 -14.38 -9.76
C LEU A 53 -4.99 -15.03 -8.76
N PRO A 54 -4.60 -15.35 -7.51
CA PRO A 54 -5.54 -15.92 -6.54
C PRO A 54 -6.62 -14.93 -6.11
N ARG A 55 -6.36 -13.62 -6.18
CA ARG A 55 -7.32 -12.61 -5.70
C ARG A 55 -8.37 -12.21 -6.74
N PHE A 56 -7.95 -12.05 -7.98
CA PHE A 56 -8.75 -11.46 -9.06
C PHE A 56 -8.72 -12.27 -10.35
N GLY A 57 -7.65 -13.02 -10.62
CA GLY A 57 -7.46 -13.75 -11.88
C GLY A 57 -8.27 -15.05 -12.01
N ILE A 58 -8.93 -15.51 -10.94
CA ILE A 58 -9.74 -16.75 -10.95
C ILE A 58 -11.12 -16.47 -10.36
N ALA A 59 -12.15 -16.65 -11.19
CA ALA A 59 -13.55 -16.54 -10.78
C ALA A 59 -14.04 -17.75 -9.96
N ASP A 60 -13.45 -18.93 -10.18
CA ASP A 60 -13.79 -20.15 -9.42
C ASP A 60 -13.28 -20.06 -7.97
N VAL A 61 -14.22 -19.83 -7.05
CA VAL A 61 -13.97 -19.70 -5.61
C VAL A 61 -13.36 -20.98 -5.01
N ARG A 62 -13.73 -22.17 -5.50
CA ARG A 62 -13.19 -23.44 -4.99
C ARG A 62 -11.75 -23.64 -5.45
N LEU A 63 -11.47 -23.35 -6.72
CA LEU A 63 -10.11 -23.39 -7.25
C LEU A 63 -9.20 -22.42 -6.50
N ARG A 64 -9.68 -21.19 -6.25
CA ARG A 64 -8.98 -20.20 -5.45
C ARG A 64 -8.69 -20.68 -4.03
N ALA A 65 -9.70 -21.20 -3.33
CA ALA A 65 -9.54 -21.70 -1.97
C ALA A 65 -8.53 -22.87 -1.91
N TRP A 66 -8.62 -23.79 -2.88
CA TRP A 66 -7.65 -24.88 -3.00
C TRP A 66 -6.22 -24.36 -3.23
N LEU A 67 -6.04 -23.45 -4.20
CA LEU A 67 -4.73 -22.85 -4.49
C LEU A 67 -4.12 -22.22 -3.24
N CYS A 68 -4.86 -21.35 -2.56
CA CYS A 68 -4.36 -20.67 -1.36
C CYS A 68 -3.98 -21.64 -0.23
N ALA A 69 -4.66 -22.79 -0.13
CA ALA A 69 -4.40 -23.80 0.89
C ALA A 69 -3.20 -24.72 0.59
N ILE A 70 -2.60 -24.64 -0.60
CA ILE A 70 -1.43 -25.45 -0.95
C ILE A 70 -0.27 -25.09 -0.03
N ARG A 71 0.24 -26.11 0.67
CA ARG A 71 1.39 -25.99 1.57
C ARG A 71 2.70 -25.90 0.79
N LEU A 72 3.57 -25.01 1.23
CA LEU A 72 4.90 -24.74 0.69
C LEU A 72 5.98 -25.08 1.72
N ASP A 73 5.79 -26.17 2.46
CA ASP A 73 6.65 -26.59 3.56
C ASP A 73 7.86 -27.45 3.10
N GLY A 74 8.61 -27.98 4.07
CA GLY A 74 9.79 -28.81 3.78
C GLY A 74 9.50 -30.04 2.91
N ALA A 75 8.30 -30.62 2.98
CA ALA A 75 7.92 -31.74 2.13
C ALA A 75 7.73 -31.29 0.67
N PHE A 76 7.09 -30.14 0.47
CA PHE A 76 6.99 -29.51 -0.85
C PHE A 76 8.38 -29.18 -1.41
N VAL A 77 9.26 -28.56 -0.63
CA VAL A 77 10.60 -28.19 -1.09
C VAL A 77 11.45 -29.42 -1.46
N SER A 78 11.32 -30.52 -0.70
CA SER A 78 12.06 -31.76 -0.96
C SER A 78 11.60 -32.49 -2.22
N ASN A 79 10.33 -32.38 -2.58
CA ASN A 79 9.77 -32.99 -3.79
C ASN A 79 8.64 -32.13 -4.39
N PRO A 80 8.96 -31.03 -5.08
CA PRO A 80 7.95 -30.10 -5.56
C PRO A 80 7.16 -30.63 -6.77
N GLY A 81 7.70 -31.64 -7.48
CA GLY A 81 7.20 -32.11 -8.78
C GLY A 81 5.69 -32.41 -8.83
N PRO A 82 5.13 -33.22 -7.91
CA PRO A 82 3.70 -33.54 -7.89
C PRO A 82 2.81 -32.29 -7.71
N THR A 83 3.09 -31.46 -6.70
CA THR A 83 2.33 -30.24 -6.42
C THR A 83 2.47 -29.23 -7.55
N TRP A 84 3.68 -29.03 -8.05
CA TRP A 84 3.96 -28.14 -9.18
C TRP A 84 3.17 -28.55 -10.43
N LEU A 85 3.15 -29.84 -10.76
CA LEU A 85 2.40 -30.34 -11.91
C LEU A 85 0.88 -30.17 -11.70
N ALA A 86 0.38 -30.43 -10.49
CA ALA A 86 -1.03 -30.25 -10.15
C ALA A 86 -1.48 -28.79 -10.33
N VAL A 87 -0.70 -27.83 -9.80
CA VAL A 87 -0.96 -26.39 -9.97
C VAL A 87 -0.95 -25.99 -11.44
N ARG A 88 0.06 -26.43 -12.21
CA ARG A 88 0.11 -26.13 -13.65
C ARG A 88 -1.09 -26.66 -14.41
N LYS A 89 -1.51 -27.91 -14.14
CA LYS A 89 -2.68 -28.52 -14.79
C LYS A 89 -3.97 -27.79 -14.42
N ALA A 90 -4.10 -27.36 -13.16
CA ALA A 90 -5.27 -26.64 -12.69
C ALA A 90 -5.38 -25.23 -13.32
N LEU A 91 -4.24 -24.55 -13.55
CA LEU A 91 -4.21 -23.18 -14.09
C LEU A 91 -4.21 -23.12 -15.62
N ALA A 92 -3.67 -24.14 -16.31
CA ALA A 92 -3.52 -24.14 -17.77
C ALA A 92 -4.80 -23.87 -18.59
N PRO A 93 -6.01 -24.31 -18.17
CA PRO A 93 -7.24 -23.97 -18.89
C PRO A 93 -7.60 -22.49 -18.86
N TYR A 94 -7.09 -21.74 -17.87
CA TYR A 94 -7.51 -20.37 -17.59
C TYR A 94 -6.49 -19.33 -18.03
N LEU A 95 -5.21 -19.69 -18.15
CA LEU A 95 -4.11 -18.73 -18.25
C LEU A 95 -3.09 -19.09 -19.33
N GLU A 96 -2.40 -18.06 -19.83
CA GLU A 96 -1.31 -18.26 -20.78
C GLU A 96 -0.15 -19.06 -20.14
N PRO A 97 0.57 -19.89 -20.93
CA PRO A 97 1.69 -20.68 -20.42
C PRO A 97 2.78 -19.85 -19.71
N SER A 98 2.99 -18.60 -20.14
CA SER A 98 3.97 -17.69 -19.56
C SER A 98 3.58 -17.25 -18.14
N VAL A 99 2.31 -16.92 -17.91
CA VAL A 99 1.76 -16.56 -16.60
C VAL A 99 1.86 -17.75 -15.65
N VAL A 100 1.45 -18.95 -16.10
CA VAL A 100 1.55 -20.18 -15.29
C VAL A 100 3.00 -20.50 -14.93
N ALA A 101 3.93 -20.30 -15.86
CA ALA A 101 5.36 -20.50 -15.60
C ALA A 101 5.90 -19.52 -14.55
N ARG A 102 5.55 -18.23 -14.63
CA ARG A 102 5.95 -17.23 -13.63
C ARG A 102 5.33 -17.52 -12.26
N PHE A 103 4.03 -17.82 -12.21
CA PHE A 103 3.32 -18.16 -10.98
C PHE A 103 3.98 -19.35 -10.26
N THR A 104 4.19 -20.46 -10.97
CA THR A 104 4.80 -21.65 -10.38
C THR A 104 6.27 -21.47 -10.03
N ARG A 105 6.99 -20.56 -10.69
CA ARG A 105 8.34 -20.16 -10.29
C ARG A 105 8.35 -19.42 -8.95
N ILE A 106 7.47 -18.43 -8.75
CA ILE A 106 7.34 -17.74 -7.46
C ILE A 106 6.90 -18.70 -6.35
N MET A 107 6.01 -19.64 -6.65
CA MET A 107 5.61 -20.70 -5.71
C MET A 107 6.82 -21.52 -5.20
N LEU A 108 7.74 -21.91 -6.10
CA LEU A 108 8.95 -22.65 -5.71
C LEU A 108 9.88 -21.79 -4.85
N TYR A 109 10.07 -20.52 -5.23
CA TYR A 109 10.87 -19.58 -4.45
C TYR A 109 10.31 -19.35 -3.06
N ALA A 110 8.99 -19.15 -2.94
CA ALA A 110 8.31 -18.96 -1.66
C ALA A 110 8.55 -20.14 -0.71
N GLY A 111 8.41 -21.39 -1.20
CA GLY A 111 8.70 -22.56 -0.38
C GLY A 111 10.16 -22.65 0.06
N ALA A 112 11.11 -22.44 -0.86
CA ALA A 112 12.53 -22.46 -0.54
C ALA A 112 12.91 -21.37 0.48
N MET A 113 12.37 -20.16 0.32
CA MET A 113 12.55 -19.05 1.27
C MET A 113 11.94 -19.38 2.64
N GLY A 114 10.73 -19.93 2.67
CA GLY A 114 10.07 -20.32 3.91
C GLY A 114 10.90 -21.31 4.73
N VAL A 115 11.47 -22.32 4.07
CA VAL A 115 12.40 -23.27 4.72
C VAL A 115 13.68 -22.58 5.20
N ALA A 116 14.26 -21.68 4.40
CA ALA A 116 15.46 -20.93 4.78
C ALA A 116 15.21 -20.03 6.01
N PHE A 117 14.12 -19.27 6.03
CA PHE A 117 13.76 -18.44 7.17
C PHE A 117 13.49 -19.27 8.43
N ALA A 118 12.78 -20.38 8.31
CA ALA A 118 12.55 -21.30 9.43
C ALA A 118 13.86 -21.87 9.99
N ALA A 119 14.84 -22.19 9.13
CA ALA A 119 16.17 -22.64 9.56
C ALA A 119 16.96 -21.57 10.34
N HIS A 120 16.62 -20.29 10.14
CA HIS A 120 17.18 -19.16 10.90
C HIS A 120 16.28 -18.69 12.05
N GLY A 121 15.24 -19.45 12.41
CA GLY A 121 14.32 -19.11 13.50
C GLY A 121 13.38 -17.94 13.20
N GLN A 122 13.20 -17.59 11.92
CA GLN A 122 12.31 -16.52 11.44
C GLN A 122 11.07 -17.12 10.76
N ASP A 123 10.27 -17.91 11.48
CA ASP A 123 9.05 -18.49 10.93
C ASP A 123 7.81 -17.61 11.21
N ALA A 124 6.63 -18.07 10.78
CA ALA A 124 5.37 -17.37 11.01
C ALA A 124 5.08 -17.12 12.50
N ARG A 125 5.63 -17.92 13.41
CA ARG A 125 5.39 -17.82 14.86
C ARG A 125 6.30 -16.80 15.52
N SER A 126 7.52 -16.62 14.99
CA SER A 126 8.52 -15.72 15.57
C SER A 126 8.62 -14.36 14.89
N ALA A 127 8.41 -14.30 13.57
CA ALA A 127 8.65 -13.10 12.76
C ALA A 127 7.44 -12.68 11.89
N GLY A 128 6.31 -13.40 11.98
CA GLY A 128 5.14 -13.13 11.15
C GLY A 128 5.39 -13.38 9.65
N ILE A 129 6.43 -14.14 9.29
CA ILE A 129 6.73 -14.50 7.90
C ILE A 129 5.84 -15.67 7.49
N THR A 130 4.80 -15.37 6.73
CA THR A 130 3.82 -16.36 6.24
C THR A 130 4.23 -16.87 4.85
N LEU A 131 5.04 -17.92 4.80
CA LEU A 131 5.46 -18.57 3.54
C LEU A 131 5.13 -20.08 3.51
N ASP A 132 4.32 -20.53 4.45
CA ASP A 132 3.93 -21.93 4.65
C ASP A 132 2.84 -22.41 3.68
N THR A 133 2.12 -21.47 3.06
CA THR A 133 1.10 -21.74 2.03
C THR A 133 1.19 -20.73 0.90
N ILE A 134 0.56 -21.01 -0.26
CA ILE A 134 0.41 -20.02 -1.33
C ILE A 134 -0.33 -18.78 -0.82
N GLY A 135 -1.40 -18.96 -0.03
CA GLY A 135 -2.16 -17.85 0.54
C GLY A 135 -1.29 -16.96 1.45
N GLY A 136 -0.54 -17.58 2.36
CA GLY A 136 0.43 -16.85 3.19
C GLY A 136 1.47 -16.13 2.35
N ALA A 137 2.01 -16.78 1.31
CA ALA A 137 3.00 -16.19 0.44
C ALA A 137 2.47 -14.99 -0.36
N VAL A 138 1.19 -15.00 -0.73
CA VAL A 138 0.52 -13.84 -1.35
C VAL A 138 0.55 -12.65 -0.40
N ASP A 139 0.18 -12.84 0.87
CA ASP A 139 0.15 -11.77 1.87
C ASP A 139 1.57 -11.27 2.19
N TYR A 140 2.53 -12.19 2.28
CA TYR A 140 3.95 -11.88 2.43
C TYR A 140 4.44 -10.98 1.29
N PHE A 141 4.31 -11.40 0.02
CA PHE A 141 4.78 -10.57 -1.10
C PHE A 141 4.01 -9.27 -1.24
N GLN A 142 2.73 -9.25 -0.93
CA GLN A 142 1.93 -8.02 -0.98
C GLN A 142 2.46 -6.97 -0.01
N SER A 143 2.78 -7.34 1.23
CA SER A 143 3.36 -6.42 2.22
C SER A 143 4.74 -5.89 1.84
N ARG A 144 5.46 -6.55 0.90
CA ARG A 144 6.77 -6.10 0.38
C ARG A 144 6.70 -5.32 -0.93
N ARG A 145 5.52 -5.14 -1.52
CA ARG A 145 5.33 -4.51 -2.84
C ARG A 145 6.01 -3.13 -2.94
N ARG A 146 5.85 -2.27 -1.93
CA ARG A 146 6.49 -0.94 -1.88
C ARG A 146 8.01 -1.06 -1.99
N HIS A 147 8.60 -2.02 -1.29
CA HIS A 147 10.05 -2.22 -1.27
C HIS A 147 10.60 -2.74 -2.60
N PHE A 148 9.88 -3.64 -3.27
CA PHE A 148 10.30 -4.10 -4.61
C PHE A 148 10.33 -2.96 -5.62
N VAL A 149 9.29 -2.13 -5.62
CA VAL A 149 9.21 -0.96 -6.51
C VAL A 149 10.26 0.10 -6.14
N SER A 150 10.49 0.35 -4.86
CA SER A 150 11.51 1.32 -4.40
C SER A 150 12.93 0.88 -4.79
N LEU A 151 13.21 -0.42 -4.70
CA LEU A 151 14.48 -0.98 -5.15
C LEU A 151 14.65 -0.80 -6.67
N LEU A 152 13.58 -1.00 -7.46
CA LEU A 152 13.59 -0.74 -8.89
C LEU A 152 14.00 0.71 -9.21
N TYR A 153 13.40 1.70 -8.55
CA TYR A 153 13.75 3.12 -8.73
C TYR A 153 15.18 3.45 -8.27
N THR A 154 15.75 2.66 -7.37
CA THR A 154 17.11 2.87 -6.87
C THR A 154 18.17 2.32 -7.83
N MET A 155 17.85 1.29 -8.63
CA MET A 155 18.81 0.64 -9.53
C MET A 155 19.49 1.57 -10.53
N PRO A 156 18.79 2.51 -11.23
CA PRO A 156 19.46 3.43 -12.14
C PRO A 156 20.58 4.27 -11.51
N HIS A 157 20.45 4.56 -10.21
CA HIS A 157 21.44 5.31 -9.44
C HIS A 157 22.52 4.41 -8.84
N ALA A 158 22.13 3.26 -8.27
CA ALA A 158 23.01 2.43 -7.46
C ALA A 158 23.79 1.36 -8.26
N CYS A 159 23.31 0.92 -9.42
CA CYS A 159 23.96 -0.13 -10.21
C CYS A 159 25.06 0.45 -11.10
N SER A 160 26.32 0.23 -10.73
CA SER A 160 27.51 0.72 -11.45
C SER A 160 28.52 -0.37 -11.81
N GLY A 161 28.18 -1.64 -11.56
CA GLY A 161 29.11 -2.76 -11.64
C GLY A 161 29.10 -3.47 -12.99
N SER A 162 29.74 -4.64 -13.01
CA SER A 162 29.93 -5.45 -14.22
C SER A 162 29.19 -6.79 -14.20
N LEU A 163 28.63 -7.21 -13.05
CA LEU A 163 27.90 -8.47 -12.95
C LEU A 163 26.54 -8.37 -13.62
N VAL A 164 26.12 -9.46 -14.26
CA VAL A 164 24.78 -9.58 -14.84
C VAL A 164 23.87 -10.22 -13.80
N LEU A 165 22.82 -9.51 -13.38
CA LEU A 165 21.78 -10.10 -12.53
C LEU A 165 20.89 -10.99 -13.38
N GLN A 166 20.95 -12.30 -13.16
CA GLN A 166 20.14 -13.24 -13.93
C GLN A 166 18.67 -13.14 -13.52
N PRO A 167 17.71 -13.10 -14.47
CA PRO A 167 16.28 -13.00 -14.14
C PRO A 167 15.74 -14.08 -13.21
N TYR A 168 16.31 -15.29 -13.25
CA TYR A 168 15.91 -16.40 -12.38
C TYR A 168 16.55 -16.36 -10.99
N ASP A 169 17.59 -15.56 -10.78
CA ASP A 169 18.25 -15.41 -9.48
C ASP A 169 17.89 -14.09 -8.81
N ALA A 170 17.30 -13.14 -9.55
CA ALA A 170 17.04 -11.79 -9.08
C ALA A 170 16.26 -11.74 -7.76
N LEU A 171 15.20 -12.54 -7.62
CA LEU A 171 14.43 -12.58 -6.38
C LEU A 171 15.23 -13.16 -5.20
N THR A 172 15.96 -14.27 -5.40
CA THR A 172 16.74 -14.91 -4.32
C THR A 172 17.93 -14.08 -3.90
N VAL A 173 18.51 -13.30 -4.82
CA VAL A 173 19.62 -12.37 -4.55
C VAL A 173 19.17 -11.11 -3.83
N LEU A 174 18.06 -10.51 -4.25
CA LEU A 174 17.65 -9.19 -3.77
C LEU A 174 16.64 -9.22 -2.62
N LEU A 175 15.87 -10.31 -2.46
CA LEU A 175 14.94 -10.43 -1.32
C LEU A 175 15.64 -10.34 0.05
N PRO A 176 16.83 -10.93 0.27
CA PRO A 176 17.56 -10.71 1.52
C PRO A 176 17.83 -9.23 1.80
N GLN A 177 18.10 -8.42 0.77
CA GLN A 177 18.25 -6.98 0.93
C GLN A 177 16.93 -6.28 1.23
N VAL A 178 15.82 -6.80 0.70
CA VAL A 178 14.49 -6.31 1.01
C VAL A 178 14.16 -6.51 2.49
N GLU A 179 14.35 -7.73 3.00
CA GLU A 179 14.07 -8.05 4.41
C GLU A 179 15.05 -7.36 5.37
N HIS A 180 16.35 -7.41 5.07
CA HIS A 180 17.36 -6.92 5.99
C HIS A 180 17.47 -5.40 6.01
N SER A 181 17.43 -4.75 4.84
CA SER A 181 17.74 -3.33 4.72
C SER A 181 16.52 -2.48 4.35
N CYS A 182 15.75 -2.89 3.34
CA CYS A 182 14.69 -2.05 2.78
C CYS A 182 13.52 -1.84 3.76
N ILE A 183 13.06 -2.92 4.41
CA ILE A 183 12.03 -2.87 5.47
C ILE A 183 12.57 -2.13 6.71
N ALA A 184 13.82 -2.39 7.08
CA ALA A 184 14.46 -1.75 8.22
C ALA A 184 14.52 -0.23 8.05
N ILE A 185 14.88 0.27 6.86
CA ILE A 185 14.93 1.72 6.57
C ILE A 185 13.58 2.39 6.83
N THR A 186 12.49 1.90 6.23
CA THR A 186 11.15 2.48 6.45
C THR A 186 10.72 2.35 7.92
N GLY A 187 11.00 1.20 8.55
CA GLY A 187 10.70 0.99 9.96
C GLY A 187 11.47 1.94 10.89
N PHE A 188 12.71 2.31 10.56
CA PHE A 188 13.50 3.27 11.32
C PHE A 188 13.00 4.71 11.12
N HIS A 189 12.56 5.08 9.92
CA HIS A 189 11.88 6.36 9.70
C HIS A 189 10.58 6.47 10.53
N HIS A 190 9.79 5.40 10.63
CA HIS A 190 8.62 5.36 11.50
C HIS A 190 9.01 5.51 12.97
N LYS A 191 10.06 4.82 13.44
CA LYS A 191 10.58 4.97 14.81
C LYS A 191 11.05 6.40 15.11
N LEU A 192 11.68 7.09 14.17
CA LEU A 192 12.03 8.51 14.35
C LEU A 192 10.79 9.40 14.44
N ALA A 193 9.75 9.12 13.66
CA ALA A 193 8.49 9.87 13.75
C ALA A 193 7.81 9.64 15.10
N LEU A 194 7.79 8.40 15.60
CA LEU A 194 7.30 8.04 16.93
C LEU A 194 8.10 8.74 18.04
N LEU A 195 9.43 8.67 18.00
CA LEU A 195 10.33 9.35 18.94
C LEU A 195 10.08 10.86 19.01
N GLU A 196 9.80 11.50 17.87
CA GLU A 196 9.52 12.94 17.82
C GLU A 196 8.08 13.28 18.20
N ALA A 197 7.13 12.36 18.04
CA ALA A 197 5.72 12.60 18.32
C ALA A 197 5.31 12.24 19.77
N LEU A 198 5.97 11.26 20.39
CA LEU A 198 5.60 10.68 21.68
C LEU A 198 6.74 10.89 22.72
N PRO A 199 6.48 11.61 23.82
CA PRO A 199 7.50 11.88 24.85
C PRO A 199 8.01 10.64 25.59
N ASP A 200 7.20 9.58 25.65
CA ASP A 200 7.47 8.32 26.34
C ASP A 200 7.99 7.21 25.40
N PHE A 201 8.32 7.56 24.16
CA PHE A 201 8.95 6.62 23.24
C PHE A 201 10.32 6.18 23.74
N SER A 202 10.55 4.87 23.68
CA SER A 202 11.81 4.23 24.05
C SER A 202 12.07 3.02 23.17
N LEU A 203 13.33 2.58 23.15
CA LEU A 203 13.76 1.34 22.52
C LEU A 203 14.33 0.40 23.58
N GLU A 204 13.90 -0.85 23.57
CA GLU A 204 14.57 -1.94 24.29
C GLU A 204 15.57 -2.60 23.35
N VAL A 205 16.85 -2.53 23.73
CA VAL A 205 17.96 -3.01 22.91
C VAL A 205 18.63 -4.22 23.57
N ASP A 206 18.92 -5.22 22.77
CA ASP A 206 19.71 -6.38 23.16
C ASP A 206 20.77 -6.74 22.11
N GLY A 207 21.36 -7.94 22.19
CA GLY A 207 22.38 -8.39 21.24
C GLY A 207 21.82 -8.81 19.88
N ILE A 208 20.50 -8.80 19.69
CA ILE A 208 19.80 -9.22 18.47
C ILE A 208 19.24 -7.99 17.74
N GLY A 209 18.65 -7.03 18.47
CA GLY A 209 18.06 -5.85 17.85
C GLY A 209 17.48 -4.84 18.83
N ALA A 210 16.57 -4.02 18.32
CA ALA A 210 15.88 -2.98 19.06
C ALA A 210 14.35 -3.08 18.87
N MET A 211 13.63 -3.27 19.96
CA MET A 211 12.16 -3.26 20.01
C MET A 211 11.66 -1.88 20.44
N ALA A 212 10.67 -1.33 19.75
CA ALA A 212 10.10 -0.03 20.10
C ALA A 212 8.98 -0.18 21.14
N SER A 213 8.84 0.79 22.05
CA SER A 213 7.72 0.82 23.01
C SER A 213 6.37 1.12 22.37
N HIS A 214 6.37 1.57 21.11
CA HIS A 214 5.19 1.95 20.34
C HIS A 214 5.36 1.51 18.89
N ASP A 215 4.24 1.12 18.28
CA ASP A 215 4.15 0.77 16.87
C ASP A 215 3.32 1.79 16.08
N PHE A 216 3.61 1.90 14.79
CA PHE A 216 2.87 2.76 13.88
C PHE A 216 2.60 2.03 12.56
N GLU A 217 1.36 1.57 12.41
CA GLU A 217 0.88 0.96 11.17
C GLU A 217 0.28 2.03 10.26
N THR A 218 0.78 2.07 9.03
CA THR A 218 0.44 3.09 8.03
C THR A 218 -0.50 2.58 6.96
N LEU A 219 -0.54 1.26 6.76
CA LEU A 219 -1.29 0.61 5.70
C LEU A 219 -2.63 0.07 6.22
N ASP A 220 -3.55 -0.22 5.31
CA ASP A 220 -4.75 -1.00 5.62
C ASP A 220 -4.49 -2.51 5.57
N ASP A 221 -5.53 -3.32 5.83
CA ASP A 221 -5.45 -4.79 5.85
C ASP A 221 -5.08 -5.41 4.49
N TYR A 222 -5.14 -4.62 3.41
CA TYR A 222 -4.67 -5.01 2.09
C TYR A 222 -3.27 -4.45 1.79
N PHE A 223 -2.53 -3.98 2.79
CA PHE A 223 -1.21 -3.36 2.62
C PHE A 223 -1.21 -2.18 1.64
N LEU A 224 -2.32 -1.45 1.56
CA LEU A 224 -2.45 -0.25 0.74
C LEU A 224 -2.39 1.01 1.60
N GLU A 225 -1.84 2.08 1.03
CA GLU A 225 -1.91 3.40 1.66
C GLU A 225 -3.37 3.88 1.74
N PRO A 226 -3.77 4.53 2.84
CA PRO A 226 -5.13 5.02 2.99
C PRO A 226 -5.45 6.11 1.96
N GLU A 227 -6.56 5.91 1.25
CA GLU A 227 -7.15 6.95 0.39
C GLU A 227 -8.38 7.58 1.06
N ARG A 228 -8.63 8.86 0.75
CA ARG A 228 -9.85 9.57 1.19
C ARG A 228 -11.12 8.82 0.80
N ALA A 229 -11.15 8.33 -0.45
CA ALA A 229 -12.17 7.43 -1.00
C ALA A 229 -11.55 6.69 -2.19
N SER A 230 -11.22 5.41 -2.02
CA SER A 230 -10.66 4.57 -3.09
C SER A 230 -11.72 4.24 -4.14
N ILE A 231 -11.27 3.78 -5.31
CA ILE A 231 -12.18 3.41 -6.40
C ILE A 231 -13.13 2.27 -6.01
N HIS A 232 -12.62 1.31 -5.23
CA HIS A 232 -13.41 0.19 -4.71
C HIS A 232 -14.50 0.65 -3.75
N VAL A 233 -14.16 1.57 -2.83
CA VAL A 233 -15.13 2.12 -1.87
C VAL A 233 -16.17 2.99 -2.60
N MET A 234 -15.76 3.75 -3.62
CA MET A 234 -16.70 4.49 -4.47
C MET A 234 -17.68 3.55 -5.18
N ALA A 235 -17.20 2.46 -5.76
CA ALA A 235 -18.05 1.47 -6.43
C ALA A 235 -18.99 0.76 -5.44
N GLU A 236 -18.49 0.39 -4.25
CA GLU A 236 -19.27 -0.30 -3.21
C GLU A 236 -20.38 0.60 -2.64
N LEU A 237 -20.07 1.85 -2.28
CA LEU A 237 -20.98 2.70 -1.52
C LEU A 237 -21.74 3.72 -2.37
N ARG A 238 -21.30 3.99 -3.60
CA ARG A 238 -21.86 5.00 -4.50
C ARG A 238 -21.96 4.50 -5.94
N GLY A 239 -21.93 3.18 -6.16
CA GLY A 239 -21.96 2.57 -7.50
C GLY A 239 -23.21 2.95 -8.31
N ASP A 240 -24.33 3.25 -7.65
CA ASP A 240 -25.56 3.78 -8.24
C ASP A 240 -25.39 5.15 -8.90
N GLN A 241 -24.38 5.91 -8.50
CA GLN A 241 -24.05 7.23 -9.02
C GLN A 241 -22.99 7.17 -10.14
N LEU A 242 -22.43 5.98 -10.41
CA LEU A 242 -21.36 5.80 -11.38
C LEU A 242 -21.93 5.34 -12.72
N THR A 243 -21.67 6.12 -13.77
CA THR A 243 -21.94 5.65 -15.14
C THR A 243 -20.72 4.91 -15.65
N MET A 244 -20.83 3.59 -15.79
CA MET A 244 -19.74 2.76 -16.29
C MET A 244 -19.43 3.09 -17.75
N PRO A 245 -18.17 3.45 -18.07
CA PRO A 245 -17.80 3.73 -19.45
C PRO A 245 -17.73 2.43 -20.27
N ALA A 246 -17.80 2.56 -21.59
CA ALA A 246 -17.57 1.44 -22.49
C ALA A 246 -16.13 0.92 -22.31
N MET A 247 -16.02 -0.34 -21.87
CA MET A 247 -14.75 -1.01 -21.65
C MET A 247 -14.31 -1.80 -22.88
N GLU A 248 -13.01 -1.80 -23.13
CA GLU A 248 -12.39 -2.68 -24.11
C GLU A 248 -12.42 -4.12 -23.61
N ALA A 249 -12.55 -5.08 -24.54
CA ALA A 249 -12.40 -6.49 -24.20
C ALA A 249 -10.98 -6.76 -23.69
N VAL A 250 -10.88 -7.53 -22.61
CA VAL A 250 -9.62 -7.96 -22.00
C VAL A 250 -9.43 -9.46 -22.20
N ASP A 251 -8.18 -9.90 -22.38
CA ASP A 251 -7.87 -11.33 -22.46
C ASP A 251 -7.80 -11.90 -21.04
N GLY A 252 -8.83 -12.65 -20.63
CA GLY A 252 -8.91 -13.26 -19.30
C GLY A 252 -7.82 -14.30 -19.01
N ARG A 253 -6.97 -14.64 -19.98
CA ARG A 253 -5.81 -15.53 -19.79
C ARG A 253 -4.56 -14.80 -19.30
N LYS A 254 -4.61 -13.47 -19.25
CA LYS A 254 -3.56 -12.60 -18.71
C LYS A 254 -4.02 -11.99 -17.39
N ILE A 255 -3.05 -11.58 -16.58
CA ILE A 255 -3.28 -10.83 -15.33
C ILE A 255 -3.04 -9.33 -15.54
N PHE A 256 -2.19 -8.98 -16.50
CA PHE A 256 -1.88 -7.61 -16.87
C PHE A 256 -1.91 -7.47 -18.39
N SER A 257 -2.46 -6.36 -18.85
CA SER A 257 -2.54 -5.99 -20.25
C SER A 257 -2.66 -4.48 -20.39
N ILE A 258 -2.32 -3.97 -21.58
CA ILE A 258 -2.54 -2.57 -21.92
C ILE A 258 -4.04 -2.26 -22.02
N ALA A 259 -4.88 -3.23 -22.40
CA ALA A 259 -6.33 -3.06 -22.38
C ALA A 259 -6.85 -2.75 -20.96
N GLU A 260 -6.32 -3.44 -19.94
CA GLU A 260 -6.62 -3.15 -18.54
C GLU A 260 -6.14 -1.76 -18.11
N LEU A 261 -4.94 -1.33 -18.54
CA LEU A 261 -4.46 0.03 -18.29
C LEU A 261 -5.42 1.09 -18.87
N ARG A 262 -5.86 0.91 -20.11
CA ARG A 262 -6.80 1.83 -20.78
C ARG A 262 -8.18 1.83 -20.11
N ASN A 263 -8.69 0.66 -19.75
CA ASN A 263 -9.94 0.53 -19.02
C ASN A 263 -9.83 1.16 -17.61
N GLY A 264 -8.69 1.00 -16.94
CA GLY A 264 -8.39 1.64 -15.66
C GLY A 264 -8.41 3.16 -15.75
N ALA A 265 -7.76 3.74 -16.76
CA ALA A 265 -7.79 5.18 -17.00
C ALA A 265 -9.24 5.70 -17.21
N LYS A 266 -10.04 5.01 -18.04
CA LYS A 266 -11.46 5.34 -18.24
C LYS A 266 -12.27 5.23 -16.96
N LEU A 267 -12.06 4.15 -16.19
CA LEU A 267 -12.79 3.88 -14.95
C LEU A 267 -12.49 4.95 -13.88
N ILE A 268 -11.23 5.34 -13.72
CA ILE A 268 -10.85 6.43 -12.80
C ILE A 268 -11.54 7.73 -13.23
N GLY A 269 -11.44 8.08 -14.52
CA GLY A 269 -12.07 9.29 -15.05
C GLY A 269 -13.59 9.33 -14.84
N ALA A 270 -14.28 8.20 -15.05
CA ALA A 270 -15.72 8.09 -14.84
C ALA A 270 -16.11 8.10 -13.35
N THR A 271 -15.36 7.39 -12.50
CA THR A 271 -15.68 7.26 -11.06
C THR A 271 -15.67 8.60 -10.35
N TYR A 272 -14.80 9.52 -10.76
CA TYR A 272 -14.61 10.80 -10.10
C TYR A 272 -15.04 12.01 -10.96
N GLU A 273 -15.79 11.76 -12.04
CA GLU A 273 -16.29 12.80 -12.96
C GLU A 273 -17.10 13.88 -12.23
N ALA A 274 -17.97 13.48 -11.30
CA ALA A 274 -18.81 14.40 -10.51
C ALA A 274 -18.01 15.42 -9.66
N PHE A 275 -16.70 15.20 -9.51
CA PHE A 275 -15.79 16.07 -8.76
C PHE A 275 -14.89 16.93 -9.67
N GLY A 276 -15.12 16.93 -10.99
CA GLY A 276 -14.35 17.72 -11.95
C GLY A 276 -12.96 17.16 -12.25
N LEU A 277 -12.79 15.83 -12.18
CA LEU A 277 -11.52 15.20 -12.52
C LEU A 277 -11.25 15.27 -14.03
N LYS A 278 -12.29 15.14 -14.87
CA LYS A 278 -12.13 15.24 -16.33
C LYS A 278 -11.78 16.65 -16.81
N ASP A 279 -12.12 17.67 -16.02
CA ASP A 279 -11.82 19.09 -16.25
C ASP A 279 -10.46 19.50 -15.65
N SER A 280 -9.55 18.55 -15.52
CA SER A 280 -8.21 18.76 -14.97
C SER A 280 -7.17 18.09 -15.85
N ASP A 281 -5.91 18.39 -15.55
CA ASP A 281 -4.72 17.81 -16.19
C ASP A 281 -4.73 16.27 -16.19
N PHE A 282 -5.56 15.63 -15.35
CA PHE A 282 -5.80 14.19 -15.35
C PHE A 282 -6.24 13.65 -16.72
N SER A 283 -7.10 14.36 -17.47
CA SER A 283 -7.53 13.92 -18.81
C SER A 283 -6.38 13.91 -19.80
N ALA A 284 -5.58 14.99 -19.83
CA ALA A 284 -4.38 15.10 -20.68
C ALA A 284 -3.36 14.00 -20.30
N MET A 285 -3.16 13.78 -19.00
CA MET A 285 -2.28 12.74 -18.52
C MET A 285 -2.74 11.33 -18.90
N CYS A 286 -4.05 11.06 -18.90
CA CYS A 286 -4.59 9.80 -19.40
C CYS A 286 -4.27 9.60 -20.88
N VAL A 287 -4.42 10.65 -21.71
CA VAL A 287 -4.08 10.58 -23.14
C VAL A 287 -2.59 10.26 -23.32
N LEU A 288 -1.71 10.92 -22.57
CA LEU A 288 -0.27 10.62 -22.57
C LEU A 288 0.03 9.18 -22.18
N VAL A 289 -0.53 8.68 -21.07
CA VAL A 289 -0.32 7.30 -20.62
C VAL A 289 -0.78 6.30 -21.67
N VAL A 290 -1.93 6.53 -22.30
CA VAL A 290 -2.42 5.70 -23.42
C VAL A 290 -1.49 5.76 -24.63
N ALA A 291 -0.91 6.93 -24.92
CA ALA A 291 0.06 7.07 -25.99
C ALA A 291 1.38 6.32 -25.70
N PHE A 292 1.89 6.40 -24.47
CA PHE A 292 3.07 5.64 -24.05
C PHE A 292 2.84 4.14 -24.11
N ALA A 293 1.64 3.69 -23.74
CA ALA A 293 1.27 2.29 -23.76
C ALA A 293 1.36 1.65 -25.16
N ARG A 294 1.36 2.44 -26.24
CA ARG A 294 1.59 1.94 -27.62
C ARG A 294 3.01 1.42 -27.86
N TYR A 295 3.96 1.77 -27.00
CA TYR A 295 5.33 1.30 -27.02
C TYR A 295 5.55 0.08 -26.10
N SER A 296 4.45 -0.55 -25.67
CA SER A 296 4.53 -1.79 -24.92
C SER A 296 5.06 -2.93 -25.80
N ARG A 297 6.05 -3.64 -25.30
CA ARG A 297 6.34 -5.02 -25.67
C ARG A 297 5.46 -5.92 -24.80
N ASP A 298 5.14 -7.11 -25.32
CA ASP A 298 4.47 -8.21 -24.61
C ASP A 298 3.23 -7.87 -23.75
N ASP A 299 2.55 -6.76 -24.09
CA ASP A 299 1.38 -6.24 -23.39
C ASP A 299 1.65 -5.81 -21.92
N TYR A 300 2.93 -5.64 -21.55
CA TYR A 300 3.32 -5.29 -20.18
C TYR A 300 4.47 -4.29 -20.09
N TYR A 301 5.61 -4.56 -20.73
CA TYR A 301 6.82 -3.75 -20.59
C TYR A 301 6.85 -2.59 -21.59
N VAL A 302 7.08 -1.35 -21.15
CA VAL A 302 7.10 -0.17 -22.02
C VAL A 302 8.52 0.38 -22.12
N GLN A 303 9.00 0.62 -23.34
CA GLN A 303 10.31 1.20 -23.60
C GLN A 303 10.20 2.25 -24.71
N ILE A 304 10.73 3.45 -24.46
CA ILE A 304 10.67 4.57 -25.40
C ILE A 304 12.05 5.24 -25.45
N ASP A 305 12.57 5.46 -26.65
CA ASP A 305 13.80 6.25 -26.85
C ASP A 305 13.60 7.67 -26.30
N LYS A 306 14.62 8.23 -25.64
CA LYS A 306 14.51 9.48 -24.88
C LYS A 306 14.07 10.66 -25.77
N ASP A 307 14.60 10.75 -26.99
CA ASP A 307 14.21 11.80 -27.94
C ASP A 307 12.76 11.67 -28.39
N LYS A 308 12.31 10.42 -28.62
CA LYS A 308 10.91 10.17 -28.98
C LYS A 308 9.98 10.50 -27.82
N PHE A 309 10.34 10.12 -26.60
CA PHE A 309 9.59 10.46 -25.40
C PHE A 309 9.44 11.98 -25.25
N ARG A 310 10.53 12.74 -25.34
CA ARG A 310 10.49 14.21 -25.30
C ARG A 310 9.70 14.84 -26.44
N SER A 311 9.70 14.23 -27.63
CA SER A 311 8.85 14.66 -28.73
C SER A 311 7.36 14.45 -28.43
N MET A 312 7.00 13.38 -27.73
CA MET A 312 5.61 13.14 -27.31
C MET A 312 5.16 14.16 -26.26
N LEU A 313 6.03 14.52 -25.31
CA LEU A 313 5.73 15.56 -24.31
C LEU A 313 5.52 16.93 -24.97
N ARG A 314 6.39 17.30 -25.93
CA ARG A 314 6.28 18.55 -26.69
C ARG A 314 5.04 18.66 -27.58
N ALA A 315 4.36 17.54 -27.83
CA ALA A 315 3.12 17.51 -28.60
C ALA A 315 1.87 17.66 -27.71
N GLN A 316 2.04 17.92 -26.40
CA GLN A 316 0.94 18.31 -25.52
C GLN A 316 0.90 19.83 -25.42
N ASP A 317 -0.29 20.40 -25.57
CA ASP A 317 -0.49 21.85 -25.51
C ASP A 317 -0.92 22.29 -24.11
N GLU A 318 -1.38 21.36 -23.27
CA GLU A 318 -1.97 21.65 -21.97
C GLU A 318 -0.97 21.84 -20.84
N LEU A 319 0.24 21.27 -20.95
CA LEU A 319 1.24 21.23 -19.88
C LEU A 319 2.64 21.50 -20.41
N ASP A 320 3.47 22.18 -19.61
CA ASP A 320 4.86 22.44 -19.98
C ASP A 320 5.64 21.11 -20.13
N PRO A 321 6.39 20.89 -21.22
CA PRO A 321 7.12 19.65 -21.45
C PRO A 321 8.19 19.31 -20.39
N VAL A 322 8.81 20.33 -19.76
CA VAL A 322 9.82 20.12 -18.71
C VAL A 322 9.15 19.71 -17.40
N GLU A 323 8.03 20.34 -17.08
CA GLU A 323 7.19 19.94 -15.94
C GLU A 323 6.66 18.51 -16.13
N LEU A 324 6.18 18.18 -17.33
CA LEU A 324 5.77 16.82 -17.69
C LEU A 324 6.89 15.79 -17.52
N GLU A 325 8.10 16.09 -18.01
CA GLU A 325 9.24 15.17 -17.86
C GLU A 325 9.54 14.93 -16.37
N THR A 326 9.47 15.98 -15.54
CA THR A 326 9.69 15.89 -14.08
C THR A 326 8.61 15.07 -13.37
N LEU A 327 7.35 15.17 -13.81
CA LEU A 327 6.23 14.37 -13.29
C LEU A 327 6.30 12.90 -13.72
N LEU A 328 6.87 12.62 -14.90
CA LEU A 328 6.81 11.31 -15.53
C LEU A 328 8.06 10.46 -15.33
N VAL A 329 9.23 11.08 -15.16
CA VAL A 329 10.52 10.38 -15.09
C VAL A 329 11.08 10.49 -13.68
N ASN A 330 11.31 9.35 -13.05
CA ASN A 330 11.97 9.29 -11.74
C ASN A 330 13.38 9.88 -11.85
N VAL A 331 13.71 10.78 -10.94
CA VAL A 331 15.07 11.27 -10.76
C VAL A 331 15.83 10.20 -9.97
N PRO A 332 16.91 9.62 -10.51
CA PRO A 332 17.66 8.58 -9.81
C PRO A 332 18.19 9.10 -8.46
N SER A 333 17.86 8.41 -7.37
CA SER A 333 18.20 8.82 -6.00
C SER A 333 18.48 7.62 -5.09
N ASP A 334 18.75 7.90 -3.81
CA ASP A 334 18.88 6.87 -2.78
C ASP A 334 17.55 6.14 -2.51
N TYR A 335 17.64 5.00 -1.81
CA TYR A 335 16.51 4.14 -1.52
C TYR A 335 15.42 4.83 -0.70
N ALA A 336 15.78 5.61 0.34
CA ALA A 336 14.80 6.25 1.23
C ALA A 336 13.97 7.28 0.46
N THR A 337 14.62 8.09 -0.39
CA THR A 337 13.93 9.01 -1.30
C THR A 337 12.99 8.26 -2.25
N ASN A 338 13.44 7.13 -2.80
CA ASN A 338 12.66 6.33 -3.75
C ASN A 338 11.48 5.56 -3.13
N THR A 339 11.39 5.45 -1.80
CA THR A 339 10.20 4.88 -1.13
C THR A 339 8.93 5.68 -1.40
N ASN A 340 9.09 6.93 -1.85
CA ASN A 340 8.03 7.89 -2.13
C ASN A 340 7.94 8.26 -3.62
N ALA A 341 8.68 7.56 -4.49
CA ALA A 341 8.61 7.77 -5.93
C ALA A 341 7.34 7.16 -6.52
N TYR A 342 6.66 7.93 -7.37
CA TYR A 342 5.44 7.56 -8.08
C TYR A 342 5.54 7.78 -9.60
N GLN A 343 6.68 8.28 -10.09
CA GLN A 343 6.89 8.52 -11.51
C GLN A 343 6.82 7.21 -12.29
N PRO A 344 6.09 7.14 -13.41
CA PRO A 344 5.88 5.90 -14.13
C PRO A 344 7.12 5.42 -14.87
N PHE A 345 8.10 6.28 -15.17
CA PHE A 345 9.29 5.93 -15.94
C PHE A 345 10.57 5.97 -15.12
N LEU A 346 11.48 5.06 -15.42
CA LEU A 346 12.89 5.12 -15.03
C LEU A 346 13.73 5.64 -16.20
N ASP A 347 14.74 6.45 -15.90
CA ASP A 347 15.71 6.93 -16.87
C ASP A 347 16.91 5.99 -16.95
N LEU A 348 17.21 5.47 -18.15
CA LEU A 348 18.41 4.68 -18.43
C LEU A 348 19.39 5.42 -19.35
N GLY A 349 19.25 6.73 -19.51
CA GLY A 349 20.08 7.59 -20.33
C GLY A 349 19.51 7.79 -21.73
N ASP A 350 19.70 6.81 -22.61
CA ASP A 350 19.25 6.87 -24.00
C ASP A 350 17.75 6.56 -24.18
N ARG A 351 17.13 5.99 -23.16
CA ARG A 351 15.73 5.56 -23.15
C ARG A 351 15.10 5.68 -21.78
N VAL A 352 13.77 5.74 -21.78
CA VAL A 352 12.95 5.59 -20.59
C VAL A 352 12.21 4.25 -20.61
N VAL A 353 12.09 3.64 -19.45
CA VAL A 353 11.46 2.32 -19.29
C VAL A 353 10.37 2.35 -18.23
N SER A 354 9.33 1.57 -18.43
CA SER A 354 8.16 1.48 -17.55
C SER A 354 7.47 0.11 -17.71
N ASN A 355 6.35 -0.07 -17.03
CA ASN A 355 5.41 -1.17 -17.26
C ASN A 355 3.98 -0.74 -16.93
N VAL A 356 3.02 -1.61 -17.26
CA VAL A 356 1.58 -1.41 -16.99
C VAL A 356 1.30 -1.04 -15.53
N ASN A 357 2.00 -1.66 -14.57
CA ASN A 357 1.78 -1.41 -13.14
C ASN A 357 2.28 -0.03 -12.70
N LEU A 358 3.45 0.41 -13.16
CA LEU A 358 3.97 1.74 -12.87
C LEU A 358 3.09 2.85 -13.47
N LEU A 359 2.63 2.66 -14.70
CA LEU A 359 1.68 3.58 -15.35
C LEU A 359 0.35 3.66 -14.60
N SER A 360 -0.20 2.51 -14.20
CA SER A 360 -1.44 2.46 -13.41
C SER A 360 -1.28 3.12 -12.04
N ARG A 361 -0.21 2.78 -11.31
CA ARG A 361 0.11 3.36 -10.00
C ARG A 361 0.26 4.88 -10.08
N PHE A 362 0.93 5.37 -11.11
CA PHE A 362 1.06 6.81 -11.35
C PHE A 362 -0.30 7.48 -11.54
N LEU A 363 -1.19 6.94 -12.39
CA LEU A 363 -2.52 7.52 -12.59
C LEU A 363 -3.34 7.58 -11.28
N TYR A 364 -3.26 6.53 -10.44
CA TYR A 364 -3.91 6.55 -9.12
C TYR A 364 -3.35 7.64 -8.20
N ALA A 365 -2.03 7.80 -8.16
CA ALA A 365 -1.38 8.84 -7.36
C ALA A 365 -1.74 10.25 -7.89
N PHE A 366 -1.65 10.45 -9.21
CA PHE A 366 -1.95 11.70 -9.88
C PHE A 366 -3.41 12.13 -9.66
N LYS A 367 -4.35 11.18 -9.75
CA LYS A 367 -5.76 11.39 -9.40
C LYS A 367 -5.92 11.96 -7.99
N ASN A 368 -5.21 11.40 -7.00
CA ASN A 368 -5.32 11.84 -5.60
C ASN A 368 -4.84 13.28 -5.40
N VAL A 369 -3.79 13.71 -6.10
CA VAL A 369 -3.31 15.10 -6.08
C VAL A 369 -4.40 16.06 -6.57
N HIS A 370 -5.00 15.78 -7.73
CA HIS A 370 -6.04 16.65 -8.29
C HIS A 370 -7.33 16.67 -7.47
N LEU A 371 -7.79 15.51 -7.00
CA LEU A 371 -8.99 15.44 -6.16
C LEU A 371 -8.77 16.06 -4.77
N GLY A 372 -7.55 16.02 -4.26
CA GLY A 372 -7.18 16.54 -2.95
C GLY A 372 -7.53 18.02 -2.75
N SER A 373 -7.52 18.83 -3.81
CA SER A 373 -7.88 20.25 -3.78
C SER A 373 -9.39 20.53 -3.92
N ARG A 374 -10.18 19.53 -4.37
CA ARG A 374 -11.61 19.72 -4.68
C ARG A 374 -12.46 19.60 -3.42
N ARG A 375 -13.03 20.74 -2.96
CA ARG A 375 -13.85 20.79 -1.74
C ARG A 375 -15.05 19.83 -1.76
N ARG A 376 -15.72 19.71 -2.91
CA ARG A 376 -16.86 18.78 -3.07
C ARG A 376 -16.43 17.34 -2.81
N PHE A 377 -15.30 16.91 -3.37
CA PHE A 377 -14.74 15.58 -3.13
C PHE A 377 -14.40 15.36 -1.66
N GLN A 378 -13.71 16.32 -1.02
CA GLN A 378 -13.36 16.21 0.40
C GLN A 378 -14.59 16.00 1.30
N ILE A 379 -15.70 16.71 1.02
CA ILE A 379 -16.95 16.57 1.77
C ILE A 379 -17.57 15.19 1.55
N HIS A 380 -17.70 14.75 0.28
CA HIS A 380 -18.33 13.47 -0.05
C HIS A 380 -17.51 12.28 0.48
N ALA A 381 -16.18 12.36 0.39
CA ALA A 381 -15.28 11.37 0.99
C ALA A 381 -15.41 11.31 2.52
N GLY A 382 -15.79 12.41 3.18
CA GLY A 382 -16.15 12.41 4.60
C GLY A 382 -17.37 11.53 4.90
N PHE A 383 -18.46 11.71 4.14
CA PHE A 383 -19.67 10.89 4.29
C PHE A 383 -19.44 9.42 3.94
N ILE A 384 -18.66 9.15 2.89
CA ILE A 384 -18.24 7.79 2.53
C ILE A 384 -17.48 7.14 3.68
N PHE A 385 -16.60 7.89 4.34
CA PHE A 385 -15.86 7.37 5.48
C PHE A 385 -16.75 7.06 6.69
N GLU A 386 -17.77 7.89 6.96
CA GLU A 386 -18.79 7.54 7.97
C GLU A 386 -19.49 6.22 7.63
N ASP A 387 -19.88 6.00 6.38
CA ASP A 387 -20.54 4.78 5.94
C ASP A 387 -19.63 3.55 6.04
N MET A 388 -18.33 3.70 5.74
CA MET A 388 -17.32 2.65 5.97
C MET A 388 -17.26 2.25 7.45
N VAL A 389 -17.22 3.24 8.37
CA VAL A 389 -17.20 2.98 9.81
C VAL A 389 -18.48 2.27 10.26
N LYS A 390 -19.66 2.69 9.80
CA LYS A 390 -20.93 2.02 10.12
C LYS A 390 -20.92 0.56 9.67
N ARG A 391 -20.54 0.30 8.42
CA ARG A 391 -20.48 -1.06 7.85
C ARG A 391 -19.61 -1.97 8.70
N ASP A 392 -18.45 -1.50 9.13
CA ASP A 392 -17.53 -2.31 9.91
C ASP A 392 -17.99 -2.48 11.37
N LEU A 393 -18.65 -1.47 11.97
CA LEU A 393 -19.34 -1.62 13.26
C LEU A 393 -20.44 -2.69 13.21
N GLU A 394 -21.26 -2.72 12.18
CA GLU A 394 -22.29 -3.76 12.00
C GLU A 394 -21.67 -5.15 11.90
N ARG A 395 -20.56 -5.29 11.15
CA ARG A 395 -19.79 -6.55 11.06
C ARG A 395 -19.19 -6.97 12.40
N MET A 396 -18.84 -6.01 13.25
CA MET A 396 -18.37 -6.24 14.62
C MET A 396 -19.51 -6.52 15.62
N GLY A 397 -20.77 -6.56 15.20
CA GLY A 397 -21.93 -6.87 16.05
C GLY A 397 -22.49 -5.65 16.81
N PHE A 398 -22.16 -4.44 16.40
CA PHE A 398 -22.81 -3.24 16.91
C PHE A 398 -24.16 -3.02 16.23
N THR A 399 -25.09 -2.38 16.94
CA THR A 399 -26.30 -1.83 16.33
C THR A 399 -26.07 -0.36 16.01
N VAL A 400 -25.92 -0.02 14.73
CA VAL A 400 -25.78 1.37 14.28
C VAL A 400 -27.15 2.06 14.30
N THR A 401 -27.21 3.26 14.88
CA THR A 401 -28.45 4.03 15.00
C THR A 401 -28.63 4.99 13.81
N ASN A 402 -29.87 5.47 13.60
CA ASN A 402 -30.18 6.50 12.61
C ASN A 402 -29.97 7.94 13.13
N ILE A 403 -29.36 8.11 14.31
CA ILE A 403 -29.15 9.42 14.91
C ILE A 403 -28.10 10.18 14.11
N LYS A 404 -28.55 11.23 13.42
CA LYS A 404 -27.69 12.22 12.74
C LYS A 404 -27.68 13.57 13.42
N ARG A 405 -28.76 13.93 14.11
CA ARG A 405 -28.89 15.23 14.76
C ARG A 405 -29.88 15.18 15.92
N ILE A 406 -29.48 15.73 17.08
CA ILE A 406 -30.36 15.95 18.25
C ILE A 406 -30.22 17.41 18.65
N ASN A 407 -31.32 18.14 18.84
CA ASN A 407 -31.29 19.54 19.27
C ASN A 407 -30.32 20.43 18.45
N ARG A 408 -30.34 20.26 17.11
CA ARG A 408 -29.45 20.94 16.15
C ARG A 408 -27.95 20.63 16.31
N LYS A 409 -27.59 19.63 17.12
CA LYS A 409 -26.22 19.12 17.25
C LYS A 409 -26.06 17.87 16.40
N GLU A 410 -25.06 17.87 15.54
CA GLU A 410 -24.75 16.74 14.65
C GLU A 410 -23.88 15.71 15.37
N PHE A 411 -24.11 14.45 14.99
CA PHE A 411 -23.34 13.29 15.39
C PHE A 411 -23.01 12.48 14.12
N ASP A 412 -21.76 12.07 13.95
CA ASP A 412 -21.32 11.39 12.73
C ASP A 412 -21.85 9.94 12.72
N VAL A 413 -21.39 9.13 13.67
CA VAL A 413 -21.81 7.72 13.86
C VAL A 413 -22.12 7.48 15.32
N VAL A 414 -23.35 7.02 15.59
CA VAL A 414 -23.80 6.59 16.91
C VAL A 414 -24.22 5.13 16.80
N ALA A 415 -23.62 4.27 17.62
CA ALA A 415 -23.94 2.85 17.68
C ALA A 415 -24.15 2.41 19.13
N THR A 416 -24.79 1.26 19.32
CA THR A 416 -24.98 0.65 20.64
C THR A 416 -24.49 -0.79 20.64
N HIS A 417 -23.88 -1.20 21.75
CA HIS A 417 -23.52 -2.60 22.00
C HIS A 417 -23.54 -2.85 23.51
N ASP A 418 -24.15 -3.96 23.95
CA ASP A 418 -24.26 -4.36 25.37
C ASP A 418 -24.70 -3.24 26.33
N GLY A 419 -25.70 -2.44 25.91
CA GLY A 419 -26.24 -1.33 26.73
C GLY A 419 -25.30 -0.14 26.87
N VAL A 420 -24.25 -0.04 26.05
CA VAL A 420 -23.33 1.10 25.96
C VAL A 420 -23.52 1.82 24.63
N ILE A 421 -23.60 3.15 24.68
CA ILE A 421 -23.63 4.02 23.51
C ILE A 421 -22.20 4.34 23.09
N PHE A 422 -21.87 4.10 21.83
CA PHE A 422 -20.62 4.48 21.19
C PHE A 422 -20.89 5.71 20.32
N ASN A 423 -20.41 6.87 20.77
CA ASN A 423 -20.42 8.10 19.98
C ASN A 423 -19.07 8.26 19.27
N ILE A 424 -19.08 8.06 17.95
CA ILE A 424 -17.89 7.99 17.12
C ILE A 424 -17.87 9.19 16.17
N GLN A 425 -16.87 10.04 16.34
CA GLN A 425 -16.57 11.13 15.41
C GLN A 425 -15.61 10.61 14.33
N CYS A 426 -16.00 10.71 13.06
CA CYS A 426 -15.21 10.29 11.92
C CYS A 426 -14.37 11.46 11.38
N LYS A 427 -13.06 11.27 11.27
CA LYS A 427 -12.12 12.28 10.75
C LYS A 427 -11.37 11.77 9.52
N ASN A 428 -11.77 12.28 8.36
CA ASN A 428 -11.10 12.02 7.09
C ASN A 428 -10.11 13.16 6.75
N ASN A 429 -9.12 13.38 7.63
CA ASN A 429 -8.07 14.39 7.40
C ASN A 429 -6.93 13.74 6.61
N TRP A 430 -6.61 14.24 5.41
CA TRP A 430 -5.51 13.71 4.60
C TRP A 430 -4.18 13.93 5.29
N ILE A 431 -3.37 12.89 5.32
CA ILE A 431 -2.00 12.89 5.83
C ILE A 431 -1.13 12.38 4.69
N ASP A 432 -0.10 13.16 4.38
CA ASP A 432 0.94 12.74 3.45
C ASP A 432 1.94 11.83 4.17
N LEU A 433 1.77 10.51 4.02
CA LEU A 433 2.65 9.55 4.69
C LEU A 433 4.07 9.56 4.11
N SER A 434 4.24 10.00 2.86
CA SER A 434 5.56 10.14 2.23
C SER A 434 6.49 11.12 2.98
N LYS A 435 5.89 12.03 3.76
CA LYS A 435 6.65 12.98 4.57
C LYS A 435 7.36 12.34 5.76
N ILE A 436 7.04 11.09 6.11
CA ILE A 436 7.74 10.40 7.19
C ILE A 436 9.22 10.19 6.83
N GLU A 437 9.49 9.77 5.59
CA GLU A 437 10.85 9.62 5.07
C GLU A 437 11.40 10.94 4.50
N ALA A 438 10.59 11.71 3.75
CA ALA A 438 11.06 12.90 3.04
C ALA A 438 11.22 14.15 3.92
N GLU A 439 10.25 14.44 4.80
CA GLU A 439 10.18 15.69 5.57
C GLU A 439 9.61 15.46 6.98
N ARG A 440 10.24 14.59 7.77
CA ARG A 440 9.71 14.10 9.05
C ARG A 440 9.22 15.19 10.00
N LYS A 441 9.96 16.30 10.11
CA LYS A 441 9.58 17.44 10.97
C LYS A 441 8.24 18.05 10.56
N LEU A 442 7.97 18.14 9.25
CA LEU A 442 6.71 18.65 8.71
C LEU A 442 5.56 17.69 9.03
N PHE A 443 5.78 16.37 8.85
CA PHE A 443 4.83 15.34 9.23
C PHE A 443 4.48 15.42 10.73
N VAL A 444 5.48 15.41 11.62
CA VAL A 444 5.27 15.45 13.09
C VAL A 444 4.53 16.71 13.51
N ARG A 445 4.88 17.87 12.92
CA ARG A 445 4.18 19.14 13.20
C ARG A 445 2.70 19.06 12.82
N TYR A 446 2.39 18.49 11.65
CA TYR A 446 1.01 18.33 11.20
C TYR A 446 0.26 17.31 12.06
N ASN A 447 0.90 16.19 12.40
CA ASN A 447 0.35 15.17 13.29
C ASN A 447 -0.03 15.76 14.66
N ARG A 448 0.85 16.56 15.29
CA ARG A 448 0.52 17.27 16.55
C ARG A 448 -0.66 18.24 16.42
N SER A 449 -0.84 18.85 15.25
CA SER A 449 -2.02 19.69 14.99
C SER A 449 -3.31 18.86 14.95
N LEU A 450 -3.26 17.69 14.31
CA LEU A 450 -4.38 16.76 14.23
C LEU A 450 -4.75 16.18 15.59
N THR A 451 -3.78 15.73 16.40
CA THR A 451 -4.07 15.21 17.74
C THR A 451 -4.76 16.26 18.62
N ASN A 452 -4.28 17.51 18.60
CA ASN A 452 -4.93 18.63 19.29
C ASN A 452 -6.34 18.94 18.74
N TYR A 453 -6.56 18.78 17.43
CA TYR A 453 -7.88 18.92 16.83
C TYR A 453 -8.83 17.80 17.28
N TYR A 454 -8.35 16.56 17.36
CA TYR A 454 -9.13 15.40 17.77
C TYR A 454 -9.47 15.43 19.26
N SER A 455 -8.56 15.83 20.14
CA SER A 455 -8.86 16.03 21.57
C SER A 455 -9.94 17.10 21.79
N ARG A 456 -9.95 18.16 20.99
CA ARG A 456 -11.03 19.17 21.01
C ARG A 456 -12.37 18.59 20.54
N ALA A 457 -12.36 17.71 19.54
CA ALA A 457 -13.57 17.00 19.10
C ALA A 457 -14.10 16.09 20.22
N LEU A 458 -13.25 15.31 20.88
CA LEU A 458 -13.64 14.46 22.02
C LEU A 458 -14.25 15.28 23.16
N LYS A 459 -13.62 16.41 23.54
CA LYS A 459 -14.15 17.31 24.58
C LYS A 459 -15.54 17.85 24.21
N LYS A 460 -15.75 18.20 22.94
CA LYS A 460 -17.03 18.69 22.42
C LYS A 460 -18.11 17.59 22.50
N GLU A 461 -17.77 16.35 22.18
CA GLU A 461 -18.71 15.23 22.21
C GLU A 461 -19.07 14.80 23.63
N ARG A 462 -18.11 14.79 24.57
CA ARG A 462 -18.39 14.59 26.01
C ARG A 462 -19.36 15.65 26.56
N GLY A 463 -19.22 16.91 26.13
CA GLY A 463 -20.14 17.98 26.51
C GLY A 463 -21.59 17.81 26.01
N ARG A 464 -21.85 16.81 25.16
CA ARG A 464 -23.16 16.53 24.55
C ARG A 464 -23.71 15.15 24.90
N GLU A 465 -23.04 14.38 25.75
CA GLU A 465 -23.42 12.99 26.05
C GLU A 465 -24.86 12.86 26.55
N HIS A 466 -25.35 13.84 27.33
CA HIS A 466 -26.69 13.85 27.90
C HIS A 466 -27.78 13.76 26.83
N LEU A 467 -27.53 14.33 25.64
CA LEU A 467 -28.46 14.25 24.51
C LEU A 467 -28.63 12.81 24.04
N LEU A 468 -27.54 12.05 23.97
CA LEU A 468 -27.57 10.65 23.55
C LEU A 468 -28.19 9.75 24.62
N LYS A 469 -27.86 10.00 25.89
CA LYS A 469 -28.45 9.27 27.03
C LYS A 469 -29.97 9.41 27.05
N GLN A 470 -30.46 10.64 26.88
CA GLN A 470 -31.89 10.92 26.85
C GLN A 470 -32.58 10.30 25.62
N GLU A 471 -31.99 10.41 24.44
CA GLU A 471 -32.57 9.91 23.19
C GLU A 471 -32.63 8.37 23.15
N LEU A 472 -31.59 7.69 23.66
CA LEU A 472 -31.48 6.22 23.60
C LEU A 472 -31.91 5.53 24.90
N GLY A 473 -32.19 6.26 25.97
CA GLY A 473 -32.57 5.70 27.27
C GLY A 473 -31.49 4.84 27.92
N MET A 474 -30.20 5.12 27.67
CA MET A 474 -29.06 4.40 28.24
C MET A 474 -28.12 5.35 29.00
N ASP A 475 -27.52 4.87 30.09
CA ASP A 475 -26.70 5.73 30.97
C ASP A 475 -25.20 5.74 30.63
N LYS A 476 -24.72 4.78 29.84
CA LYS A 476 -23.30 4.62 29.51
C LYS A 476 -23.01 5.11 28.10
N VAL A 477 -22.08 6.05 27.98
CA VAL A 477 -21.58 6.57 26.71
C VAL A 477 -20.06 6.52 26.70
N VAL A 478 -19.49 6.01 25.61
CA VAL A 478 -18.07 6.10 25.29
C VAL A 478 -17.89 6.93 24.04
N HIS A 479 -16.83 7.73 24.01
CA HIS A 479 -16.55 8.68 22.93
C HIS A 479 -15.24 8.33 22.25
N TYR A 480 -15.29 8.19 20.93
CA TYR A 480 -14.12 7.91 20.12
C TYR A 480 -14.01 8.89 18.95
N VAL A 481 -12.78 9.13 18.51
CA VAL A 481 -12.48 9.69 17.20
C VAL A 481 -11.88 8.58 16.36
N VAL A 482 -12.45 8.29 15.20
CA VAL A 482 -11.87 7.36 14.23
C VAL A 482 -11.26 8.17 13.08
N SER A 483 -9.95 8.02 12.88
CA SER A 483 -9.20 8.74 11.84
C SER A 483 -8.98 7.86 10.61
N ARG A 484 -9.37 8.32 9.42
CA ARG A 484 -9.17 7.57 8.16
C ARG A 484 -7.69 7.33 7.87
N PHE A 485 -6.89 8.37 8.12
CA PHE A 485 -5.45 8.34 7.96
C PHE A 485 -4.79 8.12 9.33
N PRO A 486 -3.76 7.25 9.43
CA PRO A 486 -3.09 6.97 10.68
C PRO A 486 -2.44 8.22 11.31
N VAL A 487 -2.75 8.47 12.58
CA VAL A 487 -2.11 9.49 13.41
C VAL A 487 -1.32 8.83 14.53
N ILE A 488 -0.25 9.52 14.96
CA ILE A 488 0.56 9.13 16.12
C ILE A 488 0.08 9.95 17.33
N GLY A 489 -0.45 9.29 18.35
CA GLY A 489 -0.90 9.96 19.57
C GLY A 489 -1.11 9.01 20.73
N ALA A 490 -1.12 9.55 21.95
CA ALA A 490 -1.24 8.78 23.19
C ALA A 490 -2.70 8.62 23.68
N ASP A 491 -3.67 9.35 23.10
CA ASP A 491 -5.07 9.28 23.53
C ASP A 491 -5.73 8.01 22.96
N ALA A 492 -6.00 7.02 23.82
CA ALA A 492 -6.62 5.75 23.45
C ALA A 492 -8.05 5.90 22.88
N ALA A 493 -8.70 7.06 23.05
CA ALA A 493 -9.98 7.36 22.42
C ALA A 493 -9.84 7.79 20.95
N VAL A 494 -8.62 7.97 20.43
CA VAL A 494 -8.34 8.20 19.02
C VAL A 494 -7.88 6.89 18.39
N ILE A 495 -8.71 6.35 17.50
CA ILE A 495 -8.49 5.07 16.82
C ILE A 495 -8.18 5.33 15.35
N ASN A 496 -7.07 4.79 14.85
CA ASN A 496 -6.79 4.78 13.43
C ASN A 496 -7.70 3.75 12.76
N TYR A 497 -8.24 4.05 11.57
CA TYR A 497 -9.24 3.21 10.93
C TYR A 497 -8.70 1.82 10.55
N ASN A 498 -7.42 1.69 10.21
CA ASN A 498 -6.74 0.40 10.04
C ASN A 498 -6.64 -0.42 11.34
N GLN A 499 -7.10 0.12 12.46
CA GLN A 499 -7.20 -0.53 13.76
C GLN A 499 -8.62 -0.41 14.32
N ILE A 500 -9.63 -0.26 13.45
CA ILE A 500 -11.03 -0.10 13.86
C ILE A 500 -11.52 -1.24 14.74
N GLU A 501 -10.92 -2.44 14.58
CA GLU A 501 -11.19 -3.62 15.42
C GLU A 501 -10.88 -3.40 16.91
N ARG A 502 -10.07 -2.39 17.27
CA ARG A 502 -9.87 -1.98 18.67
C ARG A 502 -11.14 -1.45 19.33
N LEU A 503 -12.17 -1.10 18.55
CA LEU A 503 -13.48 -0.76 19.08
C LEU A 503 -14.26 -1.99 19.54
N ARG A 504 -13.90 -3.21 19.10
CA ARG A 504 -14.57 -4.42 19.56
C ARG A 504 -14.56 -4.46 21.08
N PRO A 505 -15.74 -4.52 21.72
CA PRO A 505 -15.83 -4.67 23.16
C PRO A 505 -15.11 -5.97 23.53
N SER A 506 -14.33 -5.95 24.61
CA SER A 506 -13.55 -7.11 25.07
C SER A 506 -14.50 -8.22 25.58
N GLY A 507 -15.12 -8.96 24.66
CA GLY A 507 -15.87 -10.16 24.94
C GLY A 507 -14.91 -11.35 25.04
N ARG A 508 -14.85 -11.94 26.23
CA ARG A 508 -14.18 -13.20 26.60
C ARG A 508 -13.81 -14.09 25.40
N VAL A 509 -12.52 -14.16 25.07
CA VAL A 509 -11.95 -15.42 24.55
C VAL A 509 -11.86 -16.33 25.77
N GLY A 510 -12.92 -17.10 26.00
CA GLY A 510 -12.93 -18.16 27.00
C GLY A 510 -12.41 -19.45 26.39
N ALA A 511 -11.34 -19.97 27.02
CA ALA A 511 -10.71 -21.29 26.88
C ALA A 511 -9.92 -21.58 25.60
#